data_AF-A0A327UIB5-F1
#
_entry.id   AF-A0A327UIB5-F1
#
_cell.length_a   1.000
_cell.length_b   1.000
_cell.length_c   1.000
_cell.angle_alpha   90.00
_cell.angle_beta   90.00
_cell.angle_gamma   90.00
#
_symmetry.space_group_name_H-M   'P 1'
#
loop_
_entity.id
_entity.type
_entity.pdbx_description
1 polymer ?
#
loop_
_entity_poly.entity_id
_entity_poly.type
_entity_poly.pdbx_seq_one_letter_code
_entity_poly.pdbx_strand_id
1 'polypeptide(L)'
;MNAELGTEARADPLDGRLDELRMCLPARAELLGGADDPRPVSALAALAPRLGLPLTRIEGAGHEPWLEQPDAVRAHLRRFVARACG
;
A
#
# COMPACT_ATOMS: atom_id res chain seq x y z
N MET A 1 -9.13 16.25 -30.96
CA MET A 1 -10.19 15.92 -29.98
C MET A 1 -9.82 14.72 -29.10
N ASN A 2 -8.56 14.63 -28.62
CA ASN A 2 -8.09 13.58 -27.68
C ASN A 2 -7.22 14.15 -26.54
N ALA A 3 -6.89 15.45 -26.58
CA ALA A 3 -6.02 16.08 -25.57
C ALA A 3 -6.80 16.51 -24.31
N GLU A 4 -8.10 16.79 -24.45
CA GLU A 4 -8.97 17.28 -23.37
C GLU A 4 -9.40 16.15 -22.40
N LEU A 5 -9.32 14.89 -22.83
CA LEU A 5 -9.49 13.72 -21.96
C LEU A 5 -8.27 13.46 -21.04
N GLY A 6 -7.14 14.13 -21.28
CA GLY A 6 -5.88 13.90 -20.54
C GLY A 6 -5.73 14.71 -19.25
N THR A 7 -6.53 15.77 -19.07
CA THR A 7 -6.45 16.70 -17.94
C THR A 7 -7.43 16.37 -16.83
N GLU A 8 -8.61 15.83 -17.14
CA GLU A 8 -9.56 15.32 -16.13
C GLU A 8 -9.19 13.90 -15.63
N ALA A 9 -8.30 13.19 -16.32
CA ALA A 9 -7.99 11.77 -16.10
C ALA A 9 -6.74 11.47 -15.24
N ARG A 10 -6.32 12.40 -14.37
CA ARG A 10 -5.07 12.24 -13.58
C ARG A 10 -5.18 12.55 -12.08
N ALA A 11 -6.37 12.67 -11.54
CA ALA A 11 -6.54 12.67 -10.10
C ALA A 11 -6.47 11.21 -9.60
N ASP A 12 -5.57 10.92 -8.65
CA ASP A 12 -5.65 9.66 -7.93
C ASP A 12 -6.96 9.68 -7.12
N PRO A 13 -7.78 8.62 -7.15
CA PRO A 13 -9.05 8.58 -6.42
C PRO A 13 -8.92 8.91 -4.93
N LEU A 14 -7.72 8.76 -4.35
CA LEU A 14 -7.45 9.04 -2.95
C LEU A 14 -6.98 10.48 -2.68
N ASP A 15 -6.67 11.28 -3.72
CA ASP A 15 -6.12 12.64 -3.58
C ASP A 15 -6.94 13.52 -2.62
N GLY A 16 -8.27 13.54 -2.79
CA GLY A 16 -9.19 14.33 -1.96
C GLY A 16 -9.49 13.73 -0.58
N ARG A 17 -8.94 12.55 -0.26
CA ARG A 17 -9.23 11.80 0.97
C ARG A 17 -8.01 11.51 1.84
N LEU A 18 -6.82 11.95 1.43
CA LEU A 18 -5.60 11.64 2.18
C LEU A 18 -5.61 12.18 3.61
N ASP A 19 -6.13 13.39 3.83
CA ASP A 19 -6.19 13.98 5.16
C ASP A 19 -7.14 13.20 6.08
N GLU A 20 -8.30 12.81 5.57
CA GLU A 20 -9.25 11.93 6.25
C GLU A 20 -8.59 10.60 6.61
N LEU A 21 -7.93 9.95 5.65
CA LEU A 21 -7.23 8.69 5.87
C LEU A 21 -6.15 8.82 6.94
N ARG A 22 -5.32 9.88 6.89
CA ARG A 22 -4.29 10.14 7.92
C ARG A 22 -4.88 10.30 9.32
N MET A 23 -6.05 10.94 9.45
CA MET A 23 -6.73 11.12 10.74
C MET A 23 -7.35 9.82 11.27
N CYS A 24 -7.84 8.95 10.38
CA CYS A 24 -8.51 7.71 10.76
C CYS A 24 -7.55 6.53 10.98
N LEU A 25 -6.34 6.57 10.40
CA LEU A 25 -5.37 5.51 10.56
C LEU A 25 -4.87 5.43 12.01
N PRO A 26 -4.69 4.22 12.56
CA PRO A 26 -4.03 4.05 13.85
C PRO A 26 -2.62 4.64 13.83
N ALA A 27 -2.12 5.03 15.00
CA ALA A 27 -0.75 5.53 15.18
C ALA A 27 0.33 4.58 14.61
N ARG A 28 0.00 3.28 14.49
CA ARG A 28 0.84 2.26 13.86
C ARG A 28 0.06 1.59 12.73
N ALA A 29 0.45 1.88 11.50
CA ALA A 29 -0.07 1.25 10.30
C ALA A 29 1.08 1.04 9.29
N GLU A 30 0.96 0.03 8.43
CA GLU A 30 1.88 -0.25 7.33
C GLU A 30 1.08 -0.68 6.09
N LEU A 31 1.60 -0.39 4.90
CA LEU A 31 1.10 -0.96 3.65
C LEU A 31 1.87 -2.24 3.34
N LEU A 32 1.19 -3.25 2.79
CA LEU A 32 1.78 -4.51 2.37
C LEU A 32 1.25 -4.89 0.99
N GLY A 33 2.15 -5.28 0.08
CA GLY A 33 1.79 -5.79 -1.24
C GLY A 33 2.83 -6.76 -1.79
N GLY A 34 2.45 -7.58 -2.76
CA GLY A 34 3.40 -8.39 -3.51
C GLY A 34 4.22 -7.55 -4.47
N ALA A 35 5.51 -7.88 -4.63
CA ALA A 35 6.41 -7.17 -5.53
C ALA A 35 6.05 -7.37 -7.02
N ASP A 36 5.40 -8.50 -7.33
CA ASP A 36 5.05 -8.95 -8.68
C ASP A 36 3.55 -8.78 -8.98
N ASP A 37 2.81 -7.98 -8.20
CA ASP A 37 1.37 -7.76 -8.43
C ASP A 37 1.16 -7.12 -9.82
N PRO A 38 0.35 -7.76 -10.71
CA PRO A 38 0.03 -7.19 -12.02
C PRO A 38 -0.77 -5.88 -11.91
N ARG A 39 -1.44 -5.64 -10.77
CA ARG A 39 -1.87 -4.29 -10.38
C ARG A 39 -0.69 -3.63 -9.69
N PRO A 40 -0.19 -2.51 -10.23
CA PRO A 40 1.18 -2.14 -9.98
C PRO A 40 1.39 -1.73 -8.52
N VAL A 41 2.35 -2.39 -7.87
CA VAL A 41 2.88 -2.02 -6.55
C VAL A 41 3.33 -0.54 -6.49
N SER A 42 3.55 0.08 -7.65
CA SER A 42 3.82 1.52 -7.77
C SER A 42 2.70 2.39 -7.19
N ALA A 43 1.45 1.93 -7.19
CA ALA A 43 0.35 2.65 -6.54
C ALA A 43 0.54 2.69 -5.01
N LEU A 44 0.90 1.56 -4.40
CA LEU A 44 1.26 1.51 -2.98
C LEU A 44 2.52 2.32 -2.68
N ALA A 45 3.53 2.26 -3.56
CA ALA A 45 4.77 3.02 -3.41
C ALA A 45 4.54 4.54 -3.51
N ALA A 46 3.61 4.99 -4.34
CA ALA A 46 3.20 6.38 -4.42
C ALA A 46 2.34 6.82 -3.23
N LEU A 47 1.47 5.93 -2.72
CA LEU A 47 0.58 6.21 -1.60
C LEU A 47 1.31 6.26 -0.24
N ALA A 48 2.26 5.36 -0.02
CA ALA A 48 3.02 5.23 1.23
C ALA A 48 3.59 6.57 1.76
N PRO A 49 4.40 7.32 0.99
CA PRO A 49 4.94 8.60 1.47
C PRO A 49 3.84 9.65 1.69
N ARG A 50 2.74 9.57 0.94
CA ARG A 50 1.61 10.49 1.08
C ARG A 50 0.88 10.22 2.39
N LEU A 51 0.69 8.97 2.79
CA LEU A 51 0.08 8.65 4.09
C LEU A 51 1.08 8.69 5.26
N GLY A 52 2.38 8.85 4.99
CA GLY A 52 3.43 8.76 6.02
C GLY A 52 3.59 7.35 6.58
N LEU A 53 3.26 6.32 5.79
CA LEU A 53 3.31 4.92 6.20
C LEU A 53 4.50 4.19 5.55
N PRO A 54 5.10 3.21 6.24
CA PRO A 54 6.03 2.29 5.59
C PRO A 54 5.29 1.37 4.61
N LEU A 55 6.02 0.94 3.57
CA LEU A 55 5.57 -0.07 2.60
C LEU A 55 6.45 -1.31 2.70
N THR A 56 5.84 -2.45 2.99
CA THR A 56 6.47 -3.76 2.88
C THR A 56 6.11 -4.40 1.55
N ARG A 57 7.13 -4.81 0.80
CA ARG A 57 6.99 -5.57 -0.44
C ARG A 57 7.35 -7.03 -0.16
N ILE A 58 6.49 -7.95 -0.57
CA ILE A 58 6.73 -9.39 -0.48
C ILE A 58 7.28 -9.85 -1.82
N GLU A 59 8.57 -10.17 -1.86
CA GLU A 59 9.25 -10.64 -3.06
C GLU A 59 8.71 -12.02 -3.48
N GLY A 60 8.60 -12.24 -4.80
CA GLY A 60 8.07 -13.50 -5.35
C GLY A 60 6.58 -13.70 -5.09
N ALA A 61 5.83 -12.62 -4.91
CA ALA A 61 4.38 -12.63 -4.71
C ALA A 61 3.70 -11.57 -5.57
N GLY A 62 2.54 -11.93 -6.11
CA GLY A 62 1.65 -11.08 -6.88
C GLY A 62 0.56 -10.44 -6.03
N HIS A 63 -0.69 -10.59 -6.48
CA HIS A 63 -1.82 -9.88 -5.89
C HIS A 63 -2.19 -10.33 -4.49
N GLU A 64 -2.00 -11.62 -4.19
CA GLU A 64 -2.45 -12.23 -2.95
C GLU A 64 -1.23 -12.76 -2.19
N PRO A 65 -0.32 -11.88 -1.70
CA PRO A 65 0.94 -12.30 -1.09
C PRO A 65 0.75 -13.21 0.13
N TRP A 66 -0.41 -13.16 0.79
CA TRP A 66 -0.76 -14.05 1.90
C TRP A 66 -1.06 -15.50 1.47
N LEU A 67 -1.45 -15.72 0.21
CA LEU A 67 -1.60 -17.07 -0.38
C LEU A 67 -0.32 -17.53 -1.06
N GLU A 68 0.37 -16.61 -1.74
CA GLU A 68 1.53 -16.91 -2.58
C GLU A 68 2.82 -17.09 -1.77
N GLN A 69 3.03 -16.25 -0.74
CA GLN A 69 4.20 -16.30 0.14
C GLN A 69 3.76 -16.25 1.62
N PRO A 70 2.99 -17.25 2.09
CA PRO A 70 2.34 -17.23 3.41
C PRO A 70 3.32 -17.11 4.56
N ASP A 71 4.51 -17.72 4.45
CA ASP A 71 5.53 -17.66 5.50
C ASP A 71 6.17 -16.27 5.61
N ALA A 72 6.44 -15.62 4.48
CA ALA A 72 6.97 -14.26 4.46
C ALA A 72 5.98 -13.27 5.07
N VAL A 73 4.70 -13.37 4.69
CA VAL A 73 3.62 -12.54 5.25
C VAL A 73 3.44 -12.82 6.74
N ARG A 74 3.40 -14.10 7.16
CA ARG A 74 3.27 -14.47 8.57
C ARG A 74 4.43 -13.93 9.40
N ALA A 75 5.65 -14.04 8.91
CA ALA A 75 6.84 -13.51 9.58
C ALA A 75 6.76 -11.98 9.72
N HIS A 76 6.29 -11.29 8.67
CA HIS A 76 6.07 -9.85 8.71
C HIS A 76 4.99 -9.45 9.72
N LEU A 77 3.81 -10.06 9.66
CA LEU A 77 2.70 -9.77 10.58
C LEU A 77 3.10 -9.99 12.05
N ARG A 78 3.83 -11.08 12.35
CA ARG A 78 4.35 -11.34 13.70
C ARG A 78 5.26 -10.21 14.19
N ARG A 79 6.17 -9.70 13.34
CA ARG A 79 7.06 -8.58 13.69
C ARG A 79 6.26 -7.29 13.90
N PHE A 80 5.29 -7.01 13.03
CA PHE A 80 4.43 -5.83 13.15
C PHE A 80 3.67 -5.83 14.48
N VAL A 81 2.97 -6.93 14.79
CA VAL A 81 2.19 -7.06 16.03
C VAL A 81 3.08 -7.02 17.27
N ALA A 82 4.21 -7.73 17.26
CA ALA A 82 5.13 -7.73 18.41
C ALA A 82 5.66 -6.33 18.74
N ARG A 83 5.92 -5.50 17.72
CA ARG A 83 6.33 -4.09 17.89
C ARG A 83 5.19 -3.17 18.32
N ALA A 84 3.94 -3.54 18.06
CA ALA A 84 2.77 -2.76 18.44
C ALA A 84 2.34 -3.00 19.90
N CYS A 85 2.63 -4.17 20.45
CA CYS A 85 2.31 -4.55 21.83
C CYS A 85 3.42 -4.22 22.85
N GLY A 86 4.56 -3.69 22.40
CA GLY A 86 5.66 -3.22 23.26
C GLY A 86 5.81 -1.71 23.20
#